data_AF-A0A5K3FWS0-F1
#
_entry.id   AF-A0A5K3FWS0-F1
#
_cell.length_a   1.000
_cell.length_b   1.000
_cell.length_c   1.000
_cell.angle_alpha   90.00
_cell.angle_beta   90.00
_cell.angle_gamma   90.00
#
_symmetry.space_group_name_H-M   'P 1'
#
loop_
_entity.id
_entity.type
_entity.pdbx_description
1 polymer ?
#
loop_
_entity_poly.entity_id
_entity_poly.type
_entity_poly.pdbx_seq_one_letter_code
_entity_poly.pdbx_strand_id
1 'polypeptide(L)'
;MAKGPRNMRRGVLMSLLQESAKSIPMWAGGVDERPPPLCGAIGAGSSIDSTLVAPGDHVAALVPDLESPGAEFADNESWILAEVISFNRDKRQFQVEDVDAEEGKVRRYTLDRSKVILLPKWKANPVLNPEAVFPKGTLVLALYPQTTCFYRAVVDTHPTNAQDEYSLYFEDPSYPDGYAPSIRIPQRYVILCPENDRKSGRQGRKRVPGQKKKTN
;
A
#
# COMPACT_ATOMS: atom_id res chain seq x y z
N MET A 1 -2.27 -2.27 29.33
CA MET A 1 -2.38 -1.54 28.05
C MET A 1 -3.83 -1.12 27.89
N ALA A 2 -4.11 0.18 27.93
CA ALA A 2 -5.46 0.69 27.71
C ALA A 2 -5.80 0.49 26.23
N LYS A 3 -6.82 -0.33 25.94
CA LYS A 3 -7.42 -0.38 24.60
C LYS A 3 -7.97 1.02 24.33
N GLY A 4 -7.51 1.67 23.25
CA GLY A 4 -8.04 2.95 22.81
C GLY A 4 -9.56 2.88 22.62
N PRO A 5 -10.28 4.01 22.66
CA PRO A 5 -11.73 4.02 22.58
C PRO A 5 -12.18 3.33 21.29
N ARG A 6 -12.77 2.14 21.45
CA ARG A 6 -13.60 1.51 20.43
C ARG A 6 -14.82 2.42 20.28
N ASN A 7 -15.12 2.82 19.04
CA ASN A 7 -16.17 3.74 18.61
C ASN A 7 -15.63 5.16 18.36
N MET A 8 -15.27 5.40 17.10
CA MET A 8 -14.69 6.67 16.64
C MET A 8 -15.59 7.25 15.56
N ARG A 9 -16.05 8.51 15.72
CA ARG A 9 -16.72 9.21 14.61
C ARG A 9 -15.73 9.28 13.44
N ARG A 10 -16.20 9.13 12.19
CA ARG A 10 -15.36 9.16 10.97
C ARG A 10 -14.35 10.31 10.97
N GLY A 11 -14.78 11.52 11.34
CA GLY A 11 -13.88 12.68 11.41
C GLY A 11 -12.72 12.51 12.40
N VAL A 12 -12.95 11.85 13.55
CA VAL A 12 -11.89 11.58 14.53
C VAL A 12 -10.98 10.44 14.04
N LEU A 13 -11.52 9.42 13.38
CA LEU A 13 -10.71 8.39 12.72
C LEU A 13 -9.76 9.01 11.70
N MET A 14 -10.26 9.88 10.83
CA MET A 14 -9.41 10.56 9.83
C MET A 14 -8.29 11.37 10.49
N SER A 15 -8.59 12.10 11.58
CA SER A 15 -7.56 12.83 12.35
C SER A 15 -6.49 11.90 12.93
N LEU A 16 -6.89 10.74 13.46
CA LEU A 16 -5.95 9.75 13.98
C LEU A 16 -5.09 9.13 12.88
N LEU A 17 -5.64 8.88 11.69
CA LEU A 17 -4.86 8.39 10.56
C LEU A 17 -3.82 9.42 10.11
N GLN A 18 -4.20 10.70 10.05
CA GLN A 18 -3.27 11.79 9.73
C GLN A 18 -2.17 11.93 10.80
N GLU A 19 -2.53 11.85 12.07
CA GLU A 19 -1.56 11.89 13.18
C GLU A 19 -0.62 10.68 13.15
N SER A 20 -1.16 9.48 12.89
CA SER A 20 -0.40 8.23 12.77
C SER A 20 0.65 8.28 11.65
N ALA A 21 0.33 8.94 10.52
CA ALA A 21 1.28 9.16 9.43
C ALA A 21 2.40 10.15 9.81
N LYS A 22 2.08 11.15 10.64
CA LYS A 22 3.07 12.12 11.12
C LYS A 22 3.98 11.49 12.17
N SER A 23 3.44 10.64 13.04
CA SER A 23 4.13 10.11 14.22
C SER A 23 5.03 8.90 13.98
N ILE A 24 4.97 8.22 12.83
CA ILE A 24 5.95 7.15 12.56
C ILE A 24 7.38 7.71 12.56
N PRO A 25 8.31 7.01 13.23
CA PRO A 25 9.68 7.46 13.33
C PRO A 25 10.34 7.52 11.95
N MET A 26 11.29 8.43 11.79
CA MET A 26 12.24 8.37 10.69
C MET A 26 13.32 7.35 11.01
N TRP A 27 13.67 6.50 10.04
CA TRP A 27 14.83 5.63 10.18
C TRP A 27 16.12 6.46 10.18
N ALA A 28 16.98 6.20 11.17
CA ALA A 28 18.30 6.79 11.32
C ALA A 28 19.29 5.67 11.69
N GLY A 29 19.83 5.02 10.67
CA GLY A 29 20.83 3.96 10.83
C GLY A 29 22.24 4.49 11.08
N GLY A 30 23.13 3.61 11.51
CA GLY A 30 24.56 3.88 11.59
C GLY A 30 25.25 4.00 10.22
N VAL A 31 26.56 4.28 10.23
CA VAL A 31 27.38 4.26 9.00
C VAL A 31 27.33 2.85 8.40
N ASP A 32 27.08 2.76 7.09
CA ASP A 32 26.95 1.52 6.31
C ASP A 32 25.79 0.59 6.70
N GLU A 33 24.89 1.03 7.59
CA GLU A 33 23.69 0.27 7.95
C GLU A 33 22.58 0.49 6.91
N ARG A 34 22.05 -0.60 6.34
CA ARG A 34 20.94 -0.52 5.38
C ARG A 34 19.61 -0.33 6.09
N PRO A 35 18.65 0.37 5.48
CA PRO A 35 17.29 0.47 6.00
C PRO A 35 16.68 -0.91 6.27
N PRO A 36 16.05 -1.10 7.44
CA PRO A 36 15.43 -2.36 7.79
C PRO A 36 14.17 -2.61 6.95
N PRO A 37 13.63 -3.85 6.96
CA PRO A 37 12.31 -4.14 6.44
C PRO A 37 11.26 -3.17 7.01
N LEU A 38 10.31 -2.73 6.17
CA LEU A 38 9.27 -1.75 6.52
C LEU A 38 9.79 -0.33 6.78
N CYS A 39 11.02 -0.01 6.37
CA CYS A 39 11.46 1.38 6.22
C CYS A 39 11.10 1.89 4.82
N GLY A 40 10.18 2.86 4.75
CA GLY A 40 9.71 3.42 3.48
C GLY A 40 9.27 2.34 2.49
N ALA A 41 9.92 2.30 1.32
CA ALA A 41 9.65 1.36 0.24
C ALA A 41 10.19 -0.06 0.45
N ILE A 42 10.98 -0.31 1.50
CA ILE A 42 11.57 -1.64 1.75
C ILE A 42 10.49 -2.61 2.22
N GLY A 43 10.19 -3.62 1.41
CA GLY A 43 9.21 -4.64 1.73
C GLY A 43 9.60 -5.54 2.91
N ALA A 44 8.62 -6.25 3.46
CA ALA A 44 8.81 -7.18 4.58
C ALA A 44 9.69 -8.41 4.28
N GLY A 45 10.03 -8.66 3.01
CA GLY A 45 10.67 -9.90 2.56
C GLY A 45 9.74 -11.12 2.58
N SER A 46 10.30 -12.29 2.33
CA SER A 46 9.57 -13.57 2.23
C SER A 46 9.30 -14.22 3.60
N SER A 47 10.18 -14.02 4.59
CA SER A 47 10.00 -14.51 5.96
C SER A 47 9.47 -13.40 6.87
N ILE A 48 8.15 -13.33 7.01
CA ILE A 48 7.57 -12.57 8.14
C ILE A 48 7.82 -13.37 9.41
N ASP A 49 8.66 -12.83 10.29
CA ASP A 49 8.79 -13.28 11.67
C ASP A 49 7.85 -12.47 12.59
N SER A 50 7.55 -12.98 13.77
CA SER A 50 6.71 -12.31 14.78
C SER A 50 7.27 -10.97 15.25
N THR A 51 8.56 -10.69 15.01
CA THR A 51 9.17 -9.40 15.30
C THR A 51 8.67 -8.29 14.37
N LEU A 52 8.18 -8.63 13.16
CA LEU A 52 7.69 -7.67 12.19
C LEU A 52 6.20 -7.34 12.35
N VAL A 53 5.43 -8.18 13.04
CA VAL A 53 3.97 -8.05 13.17
C VAL A 53 3.55 -8.13 14.63
N ALA A 54 2.93 -7.08 15.13
CA ALA A 54 2.32 -7.02 16.45
C ALA A 54 0.80 -6.78 16.35
N PRO A 55 0.00 -7.26 17.32
CA PRO A 55 -1.37 -6.80 17.47
C PRO A 55 -1.43 -5.26 17.59
N GLY A 56 -2.34 -4.63 16.86
CA GLY A 56 -2.43 -3.17 16.73
C GLY A 56 -1.67 -2.58 15.54
N ASP A 57 -0.84 -3.36 14.83
CA ASP A 57 -0.20 -2.89 13.61
C ASP A 57 -1.23 -2.65 12.51
N HIS A 58 -1.11 -1.53 11.79
CA HIS A 58 -1.91 -1.25 10.61
C HIS A 58 -1.35 -1.96 9.37
N VAL A 59 -2.24 -2.54 8.56
CA VAL A 59 -1.93 -3.26 7.32
C VAL A 59 -2.90 -2.86 6.22
N ALA A 60 -2.48 -3.04 4.97
CA ALA A 60 -3.42 -3.12 3.85
C ALA A 60 -3.89 -4.56 3.72
N ALA A 61 -5.21 -4.77 3.74
CA ALA A 61 -5.85 -6.08 3.68
C ALA A 61 -6.76 -6.17 2.45
N LEU A 62 -6.57 -7.19 1.61
CA LEU A 62 -7.44 -7.48 0.48
C LEU A 62 -8.63 -8.31 0.98
N VAL A 63 -9.80 -7.69 1.00
CA VAL A 63 -11.04 -8.29 1.51
C VAL A 63 -12.09 -8.33 0.40
N PRO A 64 -13.07 -9.24 0.46
CA PRO A 64 -14.20 -9.22 -0.46
C PRO A 64 -14.93 -7.87 -0.41
N ASP A 65 -15.25 -7.31 -1.58
CA ASP A 65 -16.11 -6.15 -1.69
C ASP A 65 -17.55 -6.56 -1.38
N LEU A 66 -18.02 -6.16 -0.19
CA LEU A 66 -19.36 -6.49 0.29
C LEU A 66 -20.42 -5.49 -0.20
N GLU A 67 -20.00 -4.34 -0.75
CA GLU A 67 -20.91 -3.27 -1.20
C GLU A 67 -21.30 -3.44 -2.67
N SER A 68 -20.47 -4.16 -3.47
CA SER A 68 -20.76 -4.45 -4.87
C SER A 68 -20.66 -5.96 -5.22
N PRO A 69 -21.42 -6.87 -4.58
CA PRO A 69 -21.28 -8.32 -4.72
C PRO A 69 -21.74 -8.92 -6.08
N GLY A 70 -21.81 -8.13 -7.15
CA GLY A 70 -22.36 -8.55 -8.45
C GLY A 70 -21.87 -7.77 -9.67
N ALA A 71 -20.82 -6.95 -9.55
CA ALA A 71 -20.21 -6.32 -10.70
C ALA A 71 -19.40 -7.37 -11.47
N GLU A 72 -20.01 -8.03 -12.47
CA GLU A 72 -19.39 -9.08 -13.31
C GLU A 72 -18.05 -8.69 -13.97
N PHE A 73 -17.67 -7.40 -13.90
CA PHE A 73 -16.48 -6.82 -14.50
C PHE A 73 -15.52 -6.15 -13.50
N ALA A 74 -15.81 -6.15 -12.20
CA ALA A 74 -14.91 -5.64 -11.17
C ALA A 74 -14.29 -6.80 -10.38
N ASP A 75 -13.02 -6.64 -9.98
CA ASP A 75 -12.44 -7.53 -8.99
C ASP A 75 -13.30 -7.41 -7.72
N ASN A 76 -13.92 -8.52 -7.28
CA ASN A 76 -14.81 -8.57 -6.11
C ASN A 76 -14.06 -8.38 -4.78
N GLU A 77 -12.91 -7.71 -4.80
CA GLU A 77 -12.03 -7.51 -3.65
C GLU A 77 -11.50 -6.09 -3.62
N SER A 78 -11.39 -5.52 -2.42
CA SER A 78 -10.88 -4.18 -2.17
C SER A 78 -9.77 -4.21 -1.13
N TRP A 79 -8.73 -3.40 -1.34
CA TRP A 79 -7.69 -3.19 -0.35
C TRP A 79 -8.15 -2.17 0.69
N ILE A 80 -8.30 -2.57 1.94
CA ILE A 80 -8.71 -1.71 3.04
C ILE A 80 -7.57 -1.54 4.05
N LEU A 81 -7.64 -0.47 4.84
CA LEU A 81 -6.84 -0.30 6.04
C LEU A 81 -7.45 -1.13 7.16
N ALA A 82 -6.65 -2.03 7.73
CA ALA A 82 -7.08 -2.91 8.81
C ALA A 82 -6.05 -2.92 9.95
N GLU A 83 -6.52 -3.22 11.15
CA GLU A 83 -5.69 -3.43 12.33
C GLU A 83 -5.44 -4.93 12.52
N VAL A 84 -4.20 -5.33 12.79
CA VAL A 84 -3.85 -6.72 13.10
C VAL A 84 -4.37 -7.08 14.49
N ILE A 85 -5.17 -8.14 14.58
CA ILE A 85 -5.60 -8.73 15.84
C ILE A 85 -4.62 -9.84 16.27
N SER A 86 -4.23 -10.70 15.33
CA SER A 86 -3.25 -11.75 15.56
C SER A 86 -2.65 -12.28 14.26
N PHE A 87 -1.47 -12.89 14.33
CA PHE A 87 -0.84 -13.59 13.23
C PHE A 87 -0.47 -15.01 13.64
N ASN A 88 -1.05 -16.00 12.96
CA ASN A 88 -0.71 -17.40 13.13
C ASN A 88 0.43 -17.78 12.17
N ARG A 89 1.61 -18.01 12.73
CA ARG A 89 2.83 -18.31 11.95
C ARG A 89 2.76 -19.67 11.24
N ASP A 90 2.23 -20.69 11.90
CA ASP A 90 2.17 -22.06 11.36
C ASP A 90 1.25 -22.14 10.13
N LYS A 91 0.12 -21.43 10.19
CA LYS A 91 -0.86 -21.35 9.11
C LYS A 91 -0.60 -20.19 8.14
N ARG A 92 0.38 -19.32 8.44
CA ARG A 92 0.67 -18.06 7.72
C ARG A 92 -0.58 -17.21 7.49
N GLN A 93 -1.40 -17.10 8.54
CA GLN A 93 -2.74 -16.52 8.47
C GLN A 93 -2.87 -15.34 9.43
N PHE A 94 -3.42 -14.23 8.94
CA PHE A 94 -3.70 -13.03 9.71
C PHE A 94 -5.16 -13.01 10.14
N GLN A 95 -5.41 -12.54 11.37
CA GLN A 95 -6.71 -12.00 11.75
C GLN A 95 -6.60 -10.49 11.80
N VAL A 96 -7.43 -9.80 11.03
CA VAL A 96 -7.45 -8.34 10.93
C VAL A 96 -8.87 -7.82 11.11
N GLU A 97 -8.99 -6.58 11.57
CA GLU A 97 -10.26 -5.88 11.76
C GLU A 97 -10.25 -4.58 10.95
N ASP A 98 -11.32 -4.34 10.20
CA ASP A 98 -11.52 -3.10 9.44
C ASP A 98 -11.55 -1.88 10.39
N VAL A 99 -10.75 -0.86 10.10
CA VAL A 99 -10.66 0.35 10.94
C VAL A 99 -11.88 1.27 10.83
N ASP A 100 -12.70 1.13 9.76
CA ASP A 100 -13.94 1.89 9.56
C ASP A 100 -15.20 1.06 9.86
N ALA A 101 -15.06 -0.06 10.57
CA ALA A 101 -16.19 -0.91 10.92
C ALA A 101 -17.23 -0.14 11.78
N GLU A 102 -18.49 -0.14 11.31
CA GLU A 102 -19.60 0.56 11.97
C GLU A 102 -19.84 0.09 13.42
N GLU A 103 -20.38 0.98 14.25
CA GLU A 103 -20.68 0.70 15.65
C GLU A 103 -21.57 -0.54 15.80
N GLY A 104 -21.08 -1.52 16.58
CA GLY A 104 -21.77 -2.80 16.80
C GLY A 104 -21.54 -3.88 15.74
N LYS A 105 -20.84 -3.57 14.62
CA LYS A 105 -20.47 -4.54 13.59
C LYS A 105 -18.96 -4.77 13.60
N VAL A 106 -18.52 -5.85 14.22
CA VAL A 106 -17.11 -6.29 14.12
C VAL A 106 -16.88 -6.90 12.73
N ARG A 107 -16.23 -6.15 11.82
CA ARG A 107 -15.78 -6.67 10.52
C ARG A 107 -14.37 -7.26 10.66
N ARG A 108 -14.32 -8.51 11.14
CA ARG A 108 -13.07 -9.27 11.29
C ARG A 108 -12.89 -10.25 10.15
N TYR A 109 -11.70 -10.24 9.57
CA TYR A 109 -11.32 -11.11 8.47
C TYR A 109 -10.18 -12.04 8.89
N THR A 110 -10.26 -13.28 8.43
CA THR A 110 -9.15 -14.23 8.51
C THR A 110 -8.56 -14.39 7.11
N LEU A 111 -7.34 -13.90 6.90
CA LEU A 111 -6.74 -13.72 5.58
C LEU A 111 -5.40 -14.45 5.48
N ASP A 112 -5.11 -15.01 4.32
CA ASP A 112 -3.79 -15.55 4.01
C ASP A 112 -2.76 -14.43 3.90
N ARG A 113 -1.48 -14.76 4.16
CA ARG A 113 -0.36 -13.82 4.03
C ARG A 113 -0.31 -13.07 2.69
N SER A 114 -0.75 -13.70 1.59
CA SER A 114 -0.76 -13.07 0.25
C SER A 114 -1.77 -11.92 0.13
N LYS A 115 -2.81 -11.91 0.98
CA LYS A 115 -3.86 -10.87 1.02
C LYS A 115 -3.58 -9.76 2.03
N VAL A 116 -2.39 -9.73 2.64
CA VAL A 116 -2.01 -8.74 3.65
C VAL A 116 -0.65 -8.13 3.28
N ILE A 117 -0.59 -6.81 3.24
CA ILE A 117 0.65 -6.05 3.05
C ILE A 117 0.89 -5.21 4.30
N LEU A 118 2.06 -5.39 4.90
CA LEU A 118 2.44 -4.59 6.07
C LEU A 118 2.75 -3.15 5.66
N LEU A 119 2.28 -2.19 6.45
CA LEU A 119 2.63 -0.78 6.25
C LEU A 119 4.05 -0.48 6.75
N PRO A 120 4.70 0.58 6.22
CA PRO A 120 5.97 1.05 6.72
C PRO A 120 5.89 1.42 8.21
N LYS A 121 6.84 0.91 8.99
CA LYS A 121 7.04 1.26 10.41
C LYS A 121 7.95 2.47 10.58
N TRP A 122 8.79 2.75 9.57
CA TRP A 122 9.67 3.91 9.54
C TRP A 122 9.51 4.70 8.24
N LYS A 123 9.63 6.03 8.34
CA LYS A 123 9.87 6.88 7.16
C LYS A 123 11.31 6.69 6.71
N ALA A 124 11.52 6.58 5.41
CA ALA A 124 12.84 6.71 4.82
C ALA A 124 13.23 8.19 4.75
N ASN A 125 14.47 8.51 5.13
CA ASN A 125 15.07 9.79 4.80
C ASN A 125 15.57 9.74 3.35
N PRO A 126 15.00 10.51 2.40
CA PRO A 126 15.37 10.40 0.99
C PRO A 126 16.82 10.79 0.67
N VAL A 127 17.43 11.63 1.53
CA VAL A 127 18.83 12.07 1.37
C VAL A 127 19.80 10.96 1.78
N LEU A 128 19.48 10.24 2.86
CA LEU A 128 20.36 9.22 3.42
C LEU A 128 20.08 7.82 2.86
N ASN A 129 18.82 7.54 2.50
CA ASN A 129 18.35 6.21 2.11
C ASN A 129 17.46 6.29 0.85
N PRO A 130 17.99 6.79 -0.29
CA PRO A 130 17.22 6.95 -1.52
C PRO A 130 16.64 5.62 -2.05
N GLU A 131 17.28 4.49 -1.75
CA GLU A 131 16.82 3.14 -2.12
C GLU A 131 15.55 2.70 -1.36
N ALA A 132 15.24 3.35 -0.24
CA ALA A 132 14.05 3.10 0.56
C ALA A 132 12.88 4.04 0.20
N VAL A 133 12.92 4.67 -0.97
CA VAL A 133 11.87 5.57 -1.49
C VAL A 133 11.44 5.08 -2.86
N PHE A 134 10.13 5.05 -3.15
CA PHE A 134 9.63 4.65 -4.46
C PHE A 134 9.98 5.71 -5.51
N PRO A 135 10.67 5.38 -6.61
CA PRO A 135 11.01 6.36 -7.65
C PRO A 135 9.78 6.76 -8.47
N LYS A 136 9.89 7.88 -9.20
CA LYS A 136 8.87 8.34 -10.16
C LYS A 136 8.53 7.22 -11.17
N GLY A 137 7.25 7.07 -11.48
CA GLY A 137 6.73 6.05 -12.38
C GLY A 137 6.45 4.70 -11.72
N THR A 138 6.77 4.53 -10.43
CA THR A 138 6.47 3.28 -9.71
C THR A 138 4.97 3.13 -9.50
N LEU A 139 4.44 1.94 -9.78
CA LEU A 139 3.08 1.56 -9.45
C LEU A 139 2.99 1.16 -7.97
N VAL A 140 2.14 1.84 -7.23
CA VAL A 140 1.96 1.68 -5.78
C VAL A 140 0.48 1.47 -5.45
N LEU A 141 0.21 0.94 -4.25
CA LEU A 141 -1.08 1.08 -3.60
C LEU A 141 -0.96 2.20 -2.56
N ALA A 142 -1.92 3.11 -2.55
CA ALA A 142 -1.93 4.25 -1.65
C ALA A 142 -3.31 4.49 -1.03
N LEU A 143 -3.33 4.87 0.25
CA LEU A 143 -4.58 5.19 0.94
C LEU A 143 -5.18 6.47 0.35
N TYR A 144 -6.38 6.41 -0.21
CA TYR A 144 -6.99 7.58 -0.82
C TYR A 144 -7.47 8.57 0.27
N PRO A 145 -7.30 9.88 0.09
CA PRO A 145 -7.64 10.86 1.11
C PRO A 145 -9.08 10.73 1.60
N GLN A 146 -9.29 10.88 2.91
CA GLN A 146 -10.61 10.80 3.55
C GLN A 146 -11.33 9.45 3.39
N THR A 147 -10.57 8.39 3.11
CA THR A 147 -11.05 7.01 3.06
C THR A 147 -10.16 6.09 3.88
N THR A 148 -10.61 4.85 4.04
CA THR A 148 -9.86 3.75 4.63
C THR A 148 -9.51 2.69 3.58
N CYS A 149 -9.47 3.06 2.30
CA CYS A 149 -9.21 2.15 1.19
C CYS A 149 -7.93 2.54 0.44
N PHE A 150 -7.20 1.52 -0.03
CA PHE A 150 -6.02 1.67 -0.87
C PHE A 150 -6.38 1.48 -2.33
N TYR A 151 -5.87 2.37 -3.18
CA TYR A 151 -6.10 2.34 -4.61
C TYR A 151 -4.78 2.38 -5.35
N ARG A 152 -4.81 1.89 -6.59
CA ARG A 152 -3.66 1.89 -7.49
C ARG A 152 -3.32 3.31 -7.87
N ALA A 153 -2.04 3.64 -7.77
CA ALA A 153 -1.53 4.95 -8.14
C ALA A 153 -0.12 4.85 -8.71
N VAL A 154 0.30 5.86 -9.47
CA VAL A 154 1.64 5.99 -10.02
C VAL A 154 2.33 7.15 -9.32
N VAL A 155 3.58 6.93 -8.89
CA VAL A 155 4.41 7.99 -8.28
C VAL A 155 4.72 9.08 -9.31
N ASP A 156 4.27 10.31 -9.07
CA ASP A 156 4.66 11.47 -9.87
C ASP A 156 5.95 12.11 -9.34
N THR A 157 5.96 12.42 -8.05
CA THR A 157 7.13 12.96 -7.35
C THR A 157 7.33 12.22 -6.04
N HIS A 158 8.57 11.86 -5.76
CA HIS A 158 8.96 11.26 -4.49
C HIS A 158 9.45 12.34 -3.52
N PRO A 159 9.37 12.10 -2.19
CA PRO A 159 9.94 12.98 -1.19
C PRO A 159 11.41 13.28 -1.45
N THR A 160 11.83 14.55 -1.39
CA THR A 160 13.25 14.93 -1.49
C THR A 160 13.81 15.35 -0.12
N ASN A 161 12.95 15.77 0.79
CA ASN A 161 13.29 16.06 2.19
C ASN A 161 12.55 15.13 3.15
N ALA A 162 13.01 15.11 4.41
CA ALA A 162 12.49 14.23 5.46
C ALA A 162 10.99 14.41 5.80
N GLN A 163 10.44 15.61 5.57
CA GLN A 163 9.04 15.93 5.87
C GLN A 163 8.15 15.89 4.63
N ASP A 164 8.72 15.66 3.45
CA ASP A 164 7.97 15.67 2.21
C ASP A 164 7.13 14.40 2.07
N GLU A 165 6.05 14.53 1.33
CA GLU A 165 5.11 13.45 1.00
C GLU A 165 5.27 13.04 -0.47
N TYR A 166 4.81 11.85 -0.82
CA TYR A 166 4.70 11.46 -2.23
C TYR A 166 3.62 12.29 -2.91
N SER A 167 3.79 12.66 -4.17
CA SER A 167 2.70 13.09 -5.04
C SER A 167 2.35 11.94 -5.99
N LEU A 168 1.08 11.54 -6.03
CA LEU A 168 0.64 10.33 -6.73
C LEU A 168 -0.51 10.62 -7.70
N TYR A 169 -0.47 10.03 -8.89
CA TYR A 169 -1.60 9.96 -9.82
C TYR A 169 -2.40 8.68 -9.56
N PHE A 170 -3.62 8.79 -9.04
CA PHE A 170 -4.51 7.64 -8.83
C PHE A 170 -5.17 7.20 -10.12
N GLU A 171 -5.25 5.88 -10.37
CA GLU A 171 -6.02 5.33 -11.49
C GLU A 171 -7.51 5.70 -11.32
N ASP A 172 -8.07 6.45 -12.26
CA ASP A 172 -9.47 6.88 -12.25
C ASP A 172 -10.02 6.92 -13.69
N PRO A 173 -10.91 6.00 -14.08
CA PRO A 173 -11.44 5.90 -15.44
C PRO A 173 -12.39 7.05 -15.82
N SER A 174 -12.77 7.91 -14.87
CA SER A 174 -13.56 9.11 -15.17
C SER A 174 -12.74 10.20 -15.86
N TYR A 175 -11.40 10.14 -15.79
CA TYR A 175 -10.50 11.07 -16.46
C TYR A 175 -10.09 10.57 -17.85
N PRO A 176 -9.89 11.47 -18.84
CA PRO A 176 -9.56 11.08 -20.22
C PRO A 176 -8.26 10.28 -20.38
N ASP A 177 -7.27 10.53 -19.52
CA ASP A 177 -5.99 9.83 -19.47
C ASP A 177 -5.99 8.64 -18.50
N GLY A 178 -7.12 8.41 -17.80
CA GLY A 178 -7.29 7.36 -16.81
C GLY A 178 -6.65 7.66 -15.46
N TYR A 179 -6.23 8.90 -15.20
CA TYR A 179 -5.62 9.29 -13.94
C TYR A 179 -6.21 10.59 -13.37
N ALA A 180 -6.52 10.59 -12.07
CA ALA A 180 -6.90 11.80 -11.36
C ALA A 180 -5.68 12.73 -11.16
N PRO A 181 -5.87 14.05 -10.97
CA PRO A 181 -4.79 14.98 -10.63
C PRO A 181 -3.95 14.49 -9.43
N SER A 182 -2.66 14.83 -9.43
CA SER A 182 -1.74 14.31 -8.43
C SER A 182 -2.10 14.75 -7.00
N ILE A 183 -2.11 13.81 -6.05
CA ILE A 183 -2.43 14.07 -4.64
C ILE A 183 -1.25 13.72 -3.74
N ARG A 184 -1.04 14.51 -2.68
CA ARG A 184 0.00 14.25 -1.68
C ARG A 184 -0.40 13.18 -0.67
N ILE A 185 0.43 12.16 -0.52
CA ILE A 185 0.21 11.02 0.38
C ILE A 185 1.47 10.75 1.21
N PRO A 186 1.36 10.64 2.55
CA PRO A 186 2.51 10.39 3.42
C PRO A 186 3.07 8.98 3.23
N GLN A 187 4.39 8.82 3.46
CA GLN A 187 5.09 7.54 3.26
C GLN A 187 4.42 6.35 3.95
N ARG A 188 3.84 6.55 5.15
CA ARG A 188 3.14 5.49 5.91
C ARG A 188 2.05 4.78 5.10
N TYR A 189 1.41 5.49 4.18
CA TYR A 189 0.25 5.01 3.44
C TYR A 189 0.54 4.78 1.96
N VAL A 190 1.82 4.63 1.60
CA VAL A 190 2.25 4.25 0.26
C VAL A 190 3.01 2.93 0.37
N ILE A 191 2.50 1.89 -0.30
CA ILE A 191 3.06 0.54 -0.30
C ILE A 191 3.21 0.02 -1.72
N LEU A 192 4.11 -0.95 -1.91
CA LEU A 192 4.32 -1.56 -3.20
C LEU A 192 3.02 -2.26 -3.66
N CYS A 193 2.59 -1.97 -4.89
CA CYS A 193 1.47 -2.69 -5.49
C CYS A 193 1.91 -4.14 -5.77
N PRO A 194 1.20 -5.17 -5.28
CA PRO A 194 1.44 -6.53 -5.71
C PRO A 194 1.30 -6.60 -7.22
N GLU A 195 2.26 -7.24 -7.90
CA GLU A 195 2.14 -7.58 -9.31
C GLU A 195 1.02 -8.61 -9.46
N ASN A 196 -0.22 -8.15 -9.52
CA ASN A 196 -1.28 -8.92 -10.13
C ASN A 196 -1.04 -8.81 -11.63
N ASP A 197 -0.87 -9.95 -12.31
CA ASP A 197 -0.83 -10.08 -13.77
C ASP A 197 -2.10 -9.47 -14.39
N ARG A 198 -2.21 -8.14 -14.40
CA ARG A 198 -3.01 -7.40 -15.37
C ARG A 198 -2.29 -7.62 -16.68
N LYS A 199 -2.57 -8.78 -17.29
CA LYS A 199 -2.28 -9.21 -18.66
C LYS A 199 -1.41 -8.18 -19.37
N SER A 200 -0.13 -8.51 -19.53
CA SER A 200 0.75 -7.98 -20.59
C SER A 200 -0.06 -7.38 -21.74
N GLY A 201 -0.26 -6.06 -21.69
CA GLY A 201 -1.35 -5.40 -22.39
C GLY A 201 -0.86 -4.17 -23.12
N ARG A 202 -0.25 -4.42 -24.28
CA ARG A 202 0.02 -3.45 -25.35
C ARG A 202 1.14 -2.41 -25.10
N GLN A 203 2.39 -2.88 -25.14
CA GLN A 203 3.38 -2.18 -25.98
C GLN A 203 3.84 -3.12 -27.08
N GLY A 204 3.39 -2.83 -28.29
CA GLY A 204 3.75 -3.58 -29.49
C GLY A 204 5.25 -3.48 -29.74
N ARG A 205 5.96 -4.60 -29.57
CA ARG A 205 7.18 -4.84 -30.34
C ARG A 205 6.77 -4.94 -31.80
N LYS A 206 6.81 -3.81 -32.53
CA LYS A 206 6.83 -3.82 -34.00
C LYS A 206 8.03 -4.68 -34.42
N ARG A 207 7.76 -5.92 -34.83
CA ARG A 207 8.73 -6.73 -35.56
C ARG A 207 9.01 -6.02 -36.88
N VAL A 208 10.23 -5.53 -37.05
CA VAL A 208 10.74 -5.05 -38.34
C VAL A 208 10.76 -6.25 -39.29
N PRO A 209 10.11 -6.20 -40.47
CA PRO A 209 10.20 -7.29 -41.43
C PRO A 209 11.61 -7.34 -42.01
N GLY A 210 12.29 -8.48 -41.84
CA GLY A 210 13.61 -8.73 -42.41
C GLY A 210 13.58 -8.65 -43.94
N GLN A 211 14.48 -7.85 -44.50
CA GLN A 211 14.76 -7.83 -45.94
C GLN A 211 15.28 -9.21 -46.37
N LYS A 212 14.57 -9.82 -47.32
CA LYS A 212 15.04 -10.99 -48.06
C LYS A 212 16.30 -10.60 -48.85
N LYS A 213 17.44 -11.21 -48.53
CA LYS A 213 18.61 -11.24 -49.42
C LYS A 213 18.20 -11.96 -50.71
N LYS A 214 18.25 -11.24 -51.84
CA LYS A 214 18.26 -11.83 -53.18
C LYS A 214 19.67 -12.36 -53.43
N THR A 215 19.81 -13.67 -53.55
CA THR A 215 20.93 -14.30 -54.24
C THR A 215 20.68 -14.23 -55.74
N ASN A 216 21.67 -13.73 -56.47
CA ASN A 216 21.93 -14.05 -57.86
C ASN A 216 23.43 -14.31 -57.96
#